data_AF-A7H7A2-F1
#
_entry.id   AF-A7H7A2-F1
#
_cell.length_a   1.000
_cell.length_b   1.000
_cell.length_c   1.000
_cell.angle_alpha   90.00
_cell.angle_beta   90.00
_cell.angle_gamma   90.00
#
_symmetry.space_group_name_H-M   'P 1'
#
loop_
_entity.id
_entity.type
_entity.pdbx_description
1 polymer ?
#
loop_
_entity_poly.entity_id
_entity_poly.type
_entity_poly.pdbx_seq_one_letter_code
_entity_poly.pdbx_strand_id
1 'polypeptide(L)' 'MPAPARTLDTSGRLCPFPIVETAKVVRTLEEGAVLLVISTDAGIATDMPMWCRATRNEHLGTFRDGAAWKSWVRKRAR' A
#
# COMPACT_ATOMS: atom_id res chain seq x y z
N MET A 1 1.89 -12.48 7.07
CA MET A 1 1.78 -11.00 7.00
C MET A 1 1.27 -10.50 8.35
N PRO A 2 1.81 -9.41 8.92
CA PRO A 2 1.27 -8.83 10.16
C PRO A 2 -0.15 -8.29 9.96
N ALA A 3 -0.92 -8.22 11.04
CA ALA A 3 -2.26 -7.66 11.02
C ALA A 3 -2.22 -6.18 10.61
N PRO A 4 -3.00 -5.74 9.61
CA PRO A 4 -3.03 -4.34 9.21
C PRO A 4 -3.76 -3.50 10.25
N ALA A 5 -3.15 -2.38 10.65
CA ALA A 5 -3.80 -1.37 11.48
C ALA A 5 -4.92 -0.64 10.71
N ARG A 6 -4.78 -0.56 9.38
CA ARG A 6 -5.79 0.00 8.49
C ARG A 6 -5.80 -0.72 7.15
N THR A 7 -6.98 -0.80 6.54
CA THR A 7 -7.15 -1.30 5.17
C THR A 7 -7.65 -0.15 4.29
N LEU A 8 -7.05 -0.02 3.10
CA LEU A 8 -7.41 0.94 2.07
C LEU A 8 -7.78 0.16 0.81
N ASP A 9 -9.02 0.30 0.37
CA ASP A 9 -9.49 -0.25 -0.89
C ASP A 9 -9.46 0.84 -1.97
N THR A 10 -8.72 0.56 -3.04
CA THR A 10 -8.55 1.41 -4.23
C THR A 10 -9.00 0.69 -5.50
N SER A 11 -9.74 -0.41 -5.36
CA SER A 11 -10.32 -1.17 -6.47
C SER A 11 -11.14 -0.26 -7.39
N GLY A 12 -11.08 -0.53 -8.70
CA GLY A 12 -11.74 0.29 -9.72
C GLY A 12 -11.06 1.63 -10.03
N ARG A 13 -9.94 1.96 -9.37
CA ARG A 13 -9.11 3.11 -9.71
C ARG A 13 -7.80 2.67 -10.32
N LEU A 14 -7.37 3.36 -11.39
CA LEU A 14 -6.10 3.11 -12.07
C LEU A 14 -5.02 4.08 -11.60
N CYS A 15 -3.76 3.75 -11.85
CA CYS A 15 -2.61 4.62 -11.63
C CYS A 15 -2.85 6.06 -12.15
N PRO A 16 -2.53 7.13 -11.39
CA PRO A 16 -1.76 7.14 -10.13
C PRO A 16 -2.60 7.11 -8.84
N PHE A 17 -3.92 6.96 -8.93
CA PHE A 17 -4.82 7.11 -7.78
C PHE A 17 -4.50 6.17 -6.59
N PRO A 18 -4.21 4.88 -6.78
CA PRO A 18 -3.89 3.97 -5.66
C PRO A 18 -2.71 4.44 -4.81
N ILE A 19 -1.66 4.96 -5.44
CA ILE A 19 -0.47 5.45 -4.74
C ILE A 19 -0.75 6.77 -4.02
N VAL A 20 -1.50 7.68 -4.64
CA VAL A 20 -1.85 8.96 -4.02
C VAL A 20 -2.69 8.75 -2.75
N GLU A 21 -3.68 7.87 -2.82
CA GLU A 21 -4.53 7.54 -1.65
C GLU A 21 -3.73 6.82 -0.57
N THR A 22 -2.87 5.87 -0.97
CA THR A 22 -1.93 5.21 -0.05
C THR A 22 -1.07 6.24 0.70
N ALA A 23 -0.50 7.21 -0.01
CA ALA A 23 0.34 8.24 0.59
C ALA A 23 -0.42 9.12 1.58
N LYS A 24 -1.68 9.50 1.27
CA LYS A 24 -2.53 10.25 2.21
C LYS A 24 -2.79 9.45 3.48
N VAL A 25 -3.16 8.18 3.35
CA VAL A 25 -3.49 7.32 4.49
C VAL A 25 -2.26 7.05 5.35
N VAL A 26 -1.12 6.69 4.75
CA VAL A 26 0.12 6.42 5.51
C VAL A 26 0.56 7.64 6.32
N ARG A 27 0.36 8.86 5.83
CA ARG A 27 0.67 10.08 6.62
C ARG A 27 -0.13 10.16 7.92
N THR A 28 -1.37 9.67 7.92
CA THR A 28 -2.26 9.67 9.11
C THR A 28 -2.00 8.52 10.09
N LEU A 29 -1.22 7.51 9.70
CA LEU A 29 -0.94 6.35 10.55
C LEU A 29 0.17 6.64 11.57
N GLU A 30 0.19 5.91 12.67
CA GLU A 30 1.31 5.93 13.61
C GLU A 30 2.53 5.22 13.02
N GLU A 31 3.72 5.54 13.53
CA GLU A 31 4.93 4.82 13.18
C GLU A 31 4.81 3.33 13.53
N GLY A 32 5.33 2.47 12.65
CA GLY A 32 5.26 1.02 12.83
C GLY A 32 3.91 0.42 12.43
N ALA A 33 2.88 1.23 12.22
CA ALA A 33 1.58 0.78 11.76
C ALA A 33 1.65 0.22 10.33
N VAL A 34 0.86 -0.82 10.09
CA VAL A 34 0.79 -1.51 8.80
C VAL A 34 -0.51 -1.14 8.08
N LEU A 35 -0.39 -0.70 6.83
CA LEU A 35 -1.48 -0.45 5.89
C LEU A 35 -1.60 -1.63 4.91
N LEU A 36 -2.80 -2.19 4.80
CA LEU A 36 -3.16 -3.07 3.69
C LEU A 36 -3.79 -2.24 2.58
N VAL A 37 -3.23 -2.29 1.37
CA VAL A 37 -3.78 -1.66 0.17
C VAL A 37 -4.34 -2.73 -0.75
N ILE A 38 -5.61 -2.62 -1.10
CA ILE A 38 -6.30 -3.48 -2.05
C ILE A 38 -6.48 -2.69 -3.35
N SER A 39 -6.05 -3.24 -4.48
CA SER A 39 -6.22 -2.62 -5.79
C SER A 39 -6.41 -3.66 -6.87
N THR A 40 -7.28 -3.40 -7.84
CA THR A 40 -7.44 -4.24 -9.04
C THR A 40 -6.49 -3.86 -10.16
N ASP A 41 -5.71 -2.78 -9.99
CA ASP A 41 -4.70 -2.34 -10.96
C ASP A 41 -3.45 -3.22 -10.85
N ALA A 42 -3.05 -3.85 -11.95
CA ALA A 42 -1.83 -4.64 -12.01
C ALA A 42 -0.55 -3.80 -11.79
N GLY A 43 -0.61 -2.49 -12.08
CA GLY A 43 0.49 -1.56 -11.84
C GLY A 43 0.90 -1.48 -10.38
N ILE A 44 -0.03 -1.71 -9.45
CA ILE A 44 0.23 -1.59 -8.01
C ILE A 44 1.32 -2.55 -7.51
N ALA A 45 1.49 -3.70 -8.16
CA ALA A 45 2.50 -4.68 -7.80
C ALA A 45 3.93 -4.14 -7.99
N THR A 46 4.10 -3.25 -8.99
CA THR A 46 5.37 -2.60 -9.29
C THR A 46 5.47 -1.22 -8.63
N ASP A 47 4.38 -0.46 -8.62
CA ASP A 47 4.35 0.91 -8.10
C ASP A 47 4.51 0.96 -6.58
N MET A 48 3.90 0.01 -5.84
CA MET A 48 3.97 0.02 -4.38
C MET A 48 5.39 -0.15 -3.82
N PRO A 49 6.20 -1.14 -4.24
CA PRO A 49 7.59 -1.25 -3.77
C PRO A 49 8.44 -0.04 -4.18
N MET A 50 8.23 0.52 -5.38
CA MET A 50 8.93 1.74 -5.81
C MET A 50 8.56 2.94 -4.93
N TRP A 51 7.27 3.13 -4.64
CA TRP A 51 6.79 4.20 -3.78
C TRP A 51 7.28 4.05 -2.34
N CYS A 52 7.29 2.83 -1.80
CA CYS A 52 7.84 2.56 -0.46
C CYS A 52 9.32 2.94 -0.39
N ARG A 53 10.11 2.53 -1.39
CA ARG A 53 11.54 2.91 -1.49
C ARG A 53 11.73 4.43 -1.56
N ALA A 54 10.93 5.12 -2.36
CA ALA A 54 11.01 6.58 -2.50
C ALA A 54 10.62 7.33 -1.22
N THR A 55 9.65 6.80 -0.46
CA THR A 55 9.15 7.42 0.78
C THR A 55 9.84 6.94 2.05
N ARG A 56 10.78 5.99 1.94
CA ARG A 56 11.42 5.27 3.06
C ARG A 56 10.43 4.49 3.94
N ASN A 57 9.22 4.25 3.43
CA ASN A 57 8.33 3.26 4.02
C ASN A 57 8.81 1.86 3.68
N GLU A 58 8.33 0.89 4.43
CA GLU A 58 8.72 -0.50 4.21
C GLU A 58 7.61 -1.26 3.51
N HIS A 59 7.98 -1.87 2.39
CA HIS A 59 7.11 -2.80 1.68
C HIS A 59 7.26 -4.19 2.31
N LEU A 60 6.18 -4.73 2.87
CA LEU A 60 6.18 -6.06 3.49
C LEU A 60 5.90 -7.16 2.47
N GLY A 61 5.23 -6.82 1.37
CA GLY A 61 4.94 -7.73 0.27
C GLY A 61 3.64 -7.38 -0.44
N THR A 62 3.53 -7.85 -1.69
CA THR A 62 2.32 -7.77 -2.50
C THR A 62 1.91 -9.17 -2.93
N PHE A 63 0.63 -9.50 -2.75
CA PHE A 63 0.07 -10.79 -3.11
C PHE A 63 -1.14 -10.58 -4.00
N ARG A 64 -1.31 -11.44 -4.98
CA ARG A 64 -2.53 -11.48 -5.78
C ARG A 64 -3.55 -12.35 -5.08
N ASP A 65 -4.75 -11.81 -4.90
CA ASP A 65 -5.91 -12.49 -4.35
C ASP A 65 -7.07 -12.37 -5.34
N GLY A 66 -7.22 -13.41 -6.17
CA GLY A 66 -8.16 -13.43 -7.29
C GLY A 66 -7.90 -12.32 -8.31
N ALA A 67 -8.88 -11.41 -8.45
CA ALA A 67 -8.83 -10.26 -9.33
C ALA A 67 -8.16 -9.02 -8.72
N ALA A 68 -7.84 -9.05 -7.41
CA ALA A 68 -7.24 -7.94 -6.70
C ALA A 68 -5.79 -8.23 -6.28
N TRP A 69 -5.05 -7.17 -6.05
CA TRP A 69 -3.72 -7.16 -5.49
C TRP A 69 -3.80 -6.57 -4.08
N LYS A 70 -3.20 -7.28 -3.13
CA LYS A 70 -3.13 -6.91 -1.73
C LYS A 70 -1.67 -6.60 -1.40
N SER A 71 -1.38 -5.35 -1.08
CA SER A 71 -0.04 -4.92 -0.69
C SER A 71 -0.01 -4.48 0.76
N TRP A 72 0.95 -4.97 1.52
CA TRP A 72 1.20 -4.55 2.90
C TRP A 72 2.35 -3.56 2.94
N VAL A 73 2.11 -2.41 3.55
CA VAL A 73 3.11 -1.36 3.75
C VAL A 73 3.19 -1.03 5.22
N ARG A 74 4.39 -1.01 5.79
CA ARG A 74 4.64 -0.51 7.14
C ARG A 74 5.16 0.92 7.07
N LYS A 75 4.54 1.82 7.82
CA LYS A 75 5.07 3.17 8.04
C LYS A 75 6.33 3.07 8.89
N ARG A 76 7.43 3.65 8.41
CA ARG A 76 8.67 3.84 9.20
C ARG A 76 8.70 5.27 9.73
N ALA A 77 9.31 5.52 10.90
CA ALA A 77 9.65 6.89 11.31
C ALA A 77 10.41 7.57 10.19
N ARG A 78 10.17 8.87 10.08
CA ARG A 78 11.06 9.75 9.33
C ARG A 78 12.09 10.35 10.27
#